data_AF-S9V8F9-F1
#
_entry.id   AF-S9V8F9-F1
#
_cell.length_a   1.000
_cell.length_b   1.000
_cell.length_c   1.000
_cell.angle_alpha   90.00
_cell.angle_beta   90.00
_cell.angle_gamma   90.00
#
_symmetry.space_group_name_H-M   'P 1'
#
loop_
_entity.id
_entity.type
_entity.pdbx_description
1 polymer ?
#
loop_
_entity_poly.entity_id
_entity_poly.type
_entity_poly.pdbx_seq_one_letter_code
_entity_poly.pdbx_strand_id
1 'polypeptide(L)'
;MLLELHRGKDALTPNELVCLFVSLPPLRKQETDLYRALARQLAAVVDELTLEECLQVAAACSAAAPAALLERLLAALLPAVPHLTPAQLVTEVLDPLSAAPAPVEAALEQLYDAALPSVLRGLEELEEGMELAILYTILRSKPAYCSPDAERRVLDAFVARREHSCARSTAMVFTAVAEAPHGMLLHFARAMAQRVLFLSTDFTTEEFMDVFQVYVASYTSMLALKESMQPAPGDAEWQLALQQEAALLRTVAALSEQLMLLLESASAYLSRPQLMELLQVYVRVAEDLGALPAASPGPEAERAERERMTRLFLTKLPQTRAIMRAVSAKCITELPRLSLKELLTLLQAADVLGPAFVQDAAVGGALRELTRRQMQLGSQEVERVSTFLLSLQGLRSGQQRTINETVLPQLYKRFSA
;
A
#
# COMPACT_ATOMS: atom_id res chain seq x y z
N MET A 1 -35.92 13.92 -7.80
CA MET A 1 -35.36 12.55 -7.83
C MET A 1 -34.87 12.03 -6.46
N LEU A 2 -33.68 12.36 -5.93
CA LEU A 2 -33.22 11.81 -4.62
C LEU A 2 -34.15 12.15 -3.44
N LEU A 3 -34.73 13.35 -3.42
CA LEU A 3 -35.73 13.79 -2.45
C LEU A 3 -37.09 13.09 -2.60
N GLU A 4 -37.45 12.67 -3.81
CA GLU A 4 -38.69 11.92 -4.08
C GLU A 4 -38.52 10.44 -3.72
N LEU A 5 -37.37 9.85 -4.07
CA LEU A 5 -36.97 8.51 -3.63
C LEU A 5 -36.93 8.41 -2.10
N HIS A 6 -36.42 9.44 -1.41
CA HIS A 6 -36.40 9.46 0.05
C HIS A 6 -37.80 9.57 0.68
N ARG A 7 -38.78 10.12 -0.06
CA ARG A 7 -40.18 10.26 0.39
C ARG A 7 -41.05 9.05 0.06
N GLY A 8 -40.69 8.27 -0.97
CA GLY A 8 -41.43 7.08 -1.40
C GLY A 8 -40.89 5.74 -0.87
N LYS A 9 -39.74 5.74 -0.18
CA LYS A 9 -39.03 4.52 0.24
C LYS A 9 -39.83 3.57 1.14
N ASP A 10 -40.75 4.08 1.95
CA ASP A 10 -41.51 3.28 2.92
C ASP A 10 -42.63 2.44 2.27
N ALA A 11 -42.90 2.64 0.98
CA ALA A 11 -43.93 1.92 0.21
C ALA A 11 -43.36 0.96 -0.85
N LEU A 12 -42.03 0.74 -0.85
CA LEU A 12 -41.37 -0.10 -1.83
C LEU A 12 -41.50 -1.58 -1.47
N THR A 13 -41.74 -2.41 -2.48
CA THR A 13 -41.65 -3.87 -2.36
C THR A 13 -40.20 -4.33 -2.17
N PRO A 14 -39.94 -5.55 -1.64
CA PRO A 14 -38.57 -6.04 -1.46
C PRO A 14 -37.72 -5.99 -2.74
N ASN A 15 -38.27 -6.38 -3.88
CA ASN A 15 -37.55 -6.32 -5.17
C ASN A 15 -37.24 -4.87 -5.59
N GLU A 16 -38.18 -3.93 -5.41
CA GLU A 16 -37.93 -2.51 -5.69
C GLU A 16 -36.84 -1.93 -4.77
N LEU A 17 -36.79 -2.37 -3.51
CA LEU A 17 -35.73 -2.00 -2.57
C LEU A 17 -34.37 -2.51 -3.04
N VAL A 18 -34.27 -3.76 -3.50
CA VAL A 18 -33.04 -4.34 -4.07
C VAL A 18 -32.60 -3.54 -5.29
N CYS A 19 -33.49 -3.35 -6.27
CA CYS A 19 -33.19 -2.61 -7.50
C CYS A 19 -32.68 -1.20 -7.19
N LEU A 20 -33.33 -0.50 -6.26
CA LEU A 20 -32.92 0.84 -5.88
C LEU A 20 -31.57 0.85 -5.16
N PHE A 21 -31.33 -0.10 -4.25
CA PHE A 21 -30.09 -0.20 -3.49
C PHE A 21 -28.89 -0.52 -4.39
N VAL A 22 -29.02 -1.51 -5.27
CA VAL A 22 -27.99 -1.94 -6.23
C VAL A 22 -27.67 -0.84 -7.25
N SER A 23 -28.61 0.09 -7.49
CA SER A 23 -28.38 1.24 -8.36
C SER A 23 -27.57 2.37 -7.70
N LEU A 24 -27.38 2.37 -6.37
CA LEU A 24 -26.67 3.46 -5.67
C LEU A 24 -25.14 3.46 -5.84
N PRO A 25 -24.44 2.32 -5.85
CA PRO A 25 -22.99 2.31 -6.04
C PRO A 25 -22.52 2.92 -7.37
N PRO A 26 -23.12 2.59 -8.53
CA PRO A 26 -22.78 3.23 -9.81
C PRO A 26 -22.98 4.76 -9.79
N LEU A 27 -23.90 5.25 -8.96
CA LEU A 27 -24.19 6.68 -8.79
C LEU A 27 -23.31 7.38 -7.75
N ARG A 28 -22.35 6.66 -7.14
CA ARG A 28 -21.47 7.16 -6.07
C ARG A 28 -22.25 7.70 -4.87
N LYS A 29 -23.31 6.99 -4.44
CA LYS A 29 -24.22 7.39 -3.35
C LYS A 29 -24.13 6.52 -2.10
N GLN A 30 -23.08 5.72 -1.95
CA GLN A 30 -22.88 4.78 -0.83
C GLN A 30 -22.78 5.48 0.54
N GLU A 31 -22.30 6.73 0.58
CA GLU A 31 -22.13 7.48 1.84
C GLU A 31 -23.37 8.29 2.25
N THR A 32 -24.46 8.21 1.46
CA THR A 32 -25.65 9.04 1.68
C THR A 32 -26.60 8.48 2.73
N ASP A 33 -27.42 9.36 3.32
CA ASP A 33 -28.50 8.93 4.22
C ASP A 33 -29.57 8.08 3.51
N LEU A 34 -29.72 8.23 2.19
CA LEU A 34 -30.57 7.35 1.39
C LEU A 34 -30.04 5.92 1.40
N TYR A 35 -28.73 5.72 1.17
CA TYR A 35 -28.11 4.39 1.23
C TYR A 35 -28.32 3.74 2.60
N ARG A 36 -28.04 4.46 3.68
CA ARG A 36 -28.23 3.96 5.05
C ARG A 36 -29.69 3.63 5.36
N ALA A 37 -30.63 4.43 4.86
CA ALA A 37 -32.05 4.18 5.06
C ALA A 37 -32.53 2.92 4.33
N LEU A 38 -32.15 2.78 3.05
CA LEU A 38 -32.50 1.60 2.25
C LEU A 38 -31.85 0.34 2.82
N ALA A 39 -30.59 0.41 3.24
CA ALA A 39 -29.90 -0.72 3.85
C ALA A 39 -30.60 -1.23 5.12
N ARG A 40 -31.15 -0.33 5.95
CA ARG A 40 -31.93 -0.71 7.13
C ARG A 40 -33.28 -1.34 6.76
N GLN A 41 -33.93 -0.86 5.71
CA GLN A 41 -35.17 -1.46 5.21
C GLN A 41 -34.92 -2.84 4.62
N LEU A 42 -33.86 -3.00 3.81
CA LEU A 42 -33.43 -4.29 3.28
C LEU A 42 -33.14 -5.29 4.38
N ALA A 43 -32.50 -4.88 5.48
CA ALA A 43 -32.22 -5.76 6.62
C ALA A 43 -33.48 -6.42 7.20
N ALA A 44 -34.65 -5.77 7.08
CA ALA A 44 -35.92 -6.29 7.57
C ALA A 44 -36.58 -7.31 6.63
N VAL A 45 -36.17 -7.34 5.36
CA VAL A 45 -36.80 -8.17 4.30
C VAL A 45 -35.83 -9.16 3.66
N VAL A 46 -34.59 -9.31 4.16
CA VAL A 46 -33.60 -10.26 3.60
C VAL A 46 -34.15 -11.69 3.53
N ASP A 47 -34.90 -12.11 4.54
CA ASP A 47 -35.47 -13.46 4.61
C ASP A 47 -36.53 -13.72 3.50
N GLU A 48 -37.01 -12.66 2.83
CA GLU A 48 -37.97 -12.72 1.71
C GLU A 48 -37.27 -12.71 0.34
N LEU A 49 -35.96 -12.44 0.30
CA LEU A 49 -35.18 -12.30 -0.93
C LEU A 49 -34.76 -13.67 -1.48
N THR A 50 -34.68 -13.75 -2.80
CA THR A 50 -34.05 -14.87 -3.50
C THR A 50 -32.52 -14.85 -3.29
N LEU A 51 -31.86 -15.98 -3.56
CA LEU A 51 -30.40 -16.06 -3.50
C LEU A 51 -29.73 -15.02 -4.43
N GLU A 52 -30.26 -14.85 -5.64
CA GLU A 52 -29.74 -13.87 -6.60
C GLU A 52 -29.86 -12.43 -6.09
N GLU A 53 -31.01 -12.08 -5.49
CA GLU A 53 -31.19 -10.77 -4.85
C GLU A 53 -30.25 -10.58 -3.66
N CYS A 54 -30.04 -11.60 -2.83
CA CYS A 54 -29.07 -11.56 -1.73
C CYS A 54 -27.64 -11.32 -2.23
N LEU A 55 -27.23 -11.98 -3.32
CA LEU A 55 -25.92 -11.78 -3.94
C LEU A 55 -25.78 -10.35 -4.49
N GLN A 56 -26.79 -9.84 -5.18
CA GLN A 56 -26.78 -8.47 -5.70
C GLN A 56 -26.69 -7.43 -4.58
N VAL A 57 -27.43 -7.63 -3.47
CA VAL A 57 -27.36 -6.75 -2.30
C VAL A 57 -25.98 -6.84 -1.64
N ALA A 58 -25.41 -8.04 -1.52
CA ALA A 58 -24.05 -8.22 -0.99
C ALA A 58 -23.02 -7.47 -1.85
N ALA A 59 -23.06 -7.64 -3.17
CA ALA A 59 -22.19 -6.92 -4.12
C ALA A 59 -22.34 -5.39 -4.06
N ALA A 60 -23.52 -4.88 -3.67
CA ALA A 60 -23.78 -3.46 -3.51
C ALA A 60 -23.44 -2.92 -2.10
N CYS A 61 -23.02 -3.79 -1.17
CA CYS A 61 -22.59 -3.38 0.15
C CYS A 61 -21.30 -2.54 0.10
N SER A 62 -21.11 -1.71 1.11
CA SER A 62 -19.93 -0.87 1.31
C SER A 62 -19.63 -0.79 2.80
N ALA A 63 -18.51 -0.17 3.17
CA ALA A 63 -18.17 0.07 4.58
C ALA A 63 -19.25 0.88 5.36
N ALA A 64 -20.17 1.55 4.66
CA ALA A 64 -21.29 2.29 5.26
C ALA A 64 -22.53 1.41 5.53
N ALA A 65 -22.54 0.14 5.11
CA ALA A 65 -23.64 -0.77 5.35
C ALA A 65 -23.82 -1.06 6.85
N PRO A 66 -25.05 -1.05 7.38
CA PRO A 66 -25.30 -1.33 8.79
C PRO A 66 -25.05 -2.80 9.11
N ALA A 67 -24.49 -3.09 10.28
CA ALA A 67 -24.21 -4.45 10.75
C ALA A 67 -25.43 -5.38 10.64
N ALA A 68 -26.64 -4.88 10.97
CA ALA A 68 -27.88 -5.67 10.89
C ALA A 68 -28.19 -6.19 9.47
N LEU A 69 -27.86 -5.44 8.41
CA LEU A 69 -28.03 -5.93 7.04
C LEU A 69 -27.01 -7.04 6.75
N LEU A 70 -25.76 -6.83 7.13
CA LEU A 70 -24.66 -7.75 6.88
C LEU A 70 -24.87 -9.08 7.63
N GLU A 71 -25.31 -9.05 8.89
CA GLU A 71 -25.65 -10.27 9.65
C GLU A 71 -26.72 -11.10 8.95
N ARG A 72 -27.77 -10.44 8.45
CA ARG A 72 -28.88 -11.11 7.76
C ARG A 72 -28.44 -11.67 6.41
N LEU A 73 -27.67 -10.92 5.64
CA LEU A 73 -27.10 -11.42 4.38
C LEU A 73 -26.17 -12.60 4.62
N LEU A 74 -25.29 -12.54 5.62
CA LEU A 74 -24.40 -13.65 5.97
C LEU A 74 -25.20 -14.90 6.38
N ALA A 75 -26.26 -14.74 7.18
CA ALA A 75 -27.13 -15.85 7.56
C ALA A 75 -27.86 -16.48 6.36
N ALA A 76 -28.26 -15.67 5.38
CA ALA A 76 -28.93 -16.12 4.15
C ALA A 76 -27.95 -16.77 3.14
N LEU A 77 -26.72 -16.26 3.04
CA LEU A 77 -25.72 -16.71 2.07
C LEU A 77 -24.94 -17.94 2.55
N LEU A 78 -24.72 -18.10 3.86
CA LEU A 78 -23.93 -19.21 4.41
C LEU A 78 -24.45 -20.60 3.98
N PRO A 79 -25.76 -20.91 4.02
CA PRO A 79 -26.28 -22.19 3.52
C PRO A 79 -26.15 -22.37 2.01
N ALA A 80 -26.04 -21.27 1.26
CA ALA A 80 -25.97 -21.28 -0.20
C ALA A 80 -24.54 -21.48 -0.74
N VAL A 81 -23.50 -21.30 0.09
CA VAL A 81 -22.09 -21.44 -0.31
C VAL A 81 -21.79 -22.68 -1.17
N PRO A 82 -22.30 -23.89 -0.87
CA PRO A 82 -22.01 -25.08 -1.70
C PRO A 82 -22.60 -25.04 -3.12
N HIS A 83 -23.52 -24.12 -3.40
CA HIS A 83 -24.21 -23.97 -4.67
C HIS A 83 -23.68 -22.81 -5.52
N LEU A 84 -22.76 -22.01 -4.98
CA LEU A 84 -22.17 -20.88 -5.67
C LEU A 84 -20.89 -21.29 -6.40
N THR A 85 -20.63 -20.65 -7.53
CA THR A 85 -19.34 -20.83 -8.22
C THR A 85 -18.21 -20.14 -7.45
N PRO A 86 -16.96 -20.57 -7.62
CA PRO A 86 -15.79 -19.88 -7.05
C PRO A 86 -15.76 -18.38 -7.37
N ALA A 87 -16.10 -18.00 -8.61
CA ALA A 87 -16.14 -16.61 -9.05
C ALA A 87 -17.19 -15.79 -8.28
N GLN A 88 -18.41 -16.33 -8.12
CA GLN A 88 -19.47 -15.69 -7.34
C GLN A 88 -19.08 -15.55 -5.87
N LEU A 89 -18.50 -16.60 -5.28
CA LEU A 89 -18.00 -16.54 -3.91
C LEU A 89 -16.96 -15.42 -3.75
N VAL A 90 -16.00 -15.30 -4.65
CA VAL A 90 -14.95 -14.27 -4.55
C VAL A 90 -15.53 -12.86 -4.73
N THR A 91 -16.26 -12.62 -5.81
CA THR A 91 -16.61 -11.26 -6.26
C THR A 91 -17.92 -10.72 -5.70
N GLU A 92 -18.91 -11.58 -5.47
CA GLU A 92 -20.24 -11.17 -5.02
C GLU A 92 -20.41 -11.33 -3.51
N VAL A 93 -19.58 -12.18 -2.88
CA VAL A 93 -19.71 -12.51 -1.45
C VAL A 93 -18.50 -12.06 -0.65
N LEU A 94 -17.30 -12.56 -0.95
CA LEU A 94 -16.14 -12.38 -0.09
C LEU A 94 -15.52 -10.98 -0.20
N ASP A 95 -15.35 -10.44 -1.41
CA ASP A 95 -14.82 -9.07 -1.61
C ASP A 95 -15.70 -8.01 -0.95
N PRO A 96 -17.02 -7.93 -1.25
CA PRO A 96 -17.85 -6.82 -0.76
C PRO A 96 -18.04 -6.86 0.76
N LEU A 97 -18.02 -8.06 1.35
CA LEU A 97 -18.20 -8.28 2.78
C LEU A 97 -16.88 -8.24 3.56
N SER A 98 -15.72 -8.20 2.90
CA SER A 98 -14.40 -8.13 3.57
C SER A 98 -14.22 -6.85 4.39
N ALA A 99 -14.89 -5.76 4.01
CA ALA A 99 -14.87 -4.46 4.69
C ALA A 99 -15.95 -4.33 5.79
N ALA A 100 -16.55 -5.44 6.21
CA ALA A 100 -17.62 -5.43 7.20
C ALA A 100 -17.11 -4.98 8.59
N PRO A 101 -17.97 -4.32 9.40
CA PRO A 101 -17.58 -3.79 10.70
C PRO A 101 -17.41 -4.91 11.74
N ALA A 102 -16.62 -4.64 12.78
CA ALA A 102 -16.31 -5.60 13.86
C ALA A 102 -17.50 -6.40 14.45
N PRO A 103 -18.72 -5.84 14.61
CA PRO A 103 -19.85 -6.61 15.15
C PRO A 103 -20.21 -7.87 14.37
N VAL A 104 -19.90 -7.94 13.07
CA VAL A 104 -20.26 -9.09 12.21
C VAL A 104 -19.08 -10.02 11.93
N GLU A 105 -17.92 -9.77 12.55
CA GLU A 105 -16.68 -10.50 12.30
C GLU A 105 -16.82 -12.00 12.51
N ALA A 106 -17.51 -12.45 13.57
CA ALA A 106 -17.72 -13.87 13.84
C ALA A 106 -18.55 -14.59 12.77
N ALA A 107 -19.55 -13.92 12.20
CA ALA A 107 -20.35 -14.47 11.10
C ALA A 107 -19.55 -14.47 9.78
N LEU A 108 -18.71 -13.47 9.59
CA LEU A 108 -17.82 -13.39 8.44
C LEU A 108 -16.75 -14.50 8.48
N GLU A 109 -16.21 -14.82 9.66
CA GLU A 109 -15.29 -15.96 9.81
C GLU A 109 -15.95 -17.30 9.45
N GLN A 110 -17.20 -17.54 9.86
CA GLN A 110 -17.95 -18.74 9.46
C GLN A 110 -18.14 -18.83 7.94
N LEU A 111 -18.35 -17.68 7.28
CA LEU A 111 -18.44 -17.61 5.83
C LEU A 111 -17.08 -17.93 5.18
N TYR A 112 -15.96 -17.41 5.71
CA TYR A 112 -14.63 -17.73 5.22
C TYR A 112 -14.32 -19.23 5.36
N ASP A 113 -14.61 -19.82 6.52
CA ASP A 113 -14.48 -21.26 6.78
C ASP A 113 -15.24 -22.12 5.75
N ALA A 114 -16.44 -21.68 5.36
CA ALA A 114 -17.25 -22.39 4.38
C ALA A 114 -16.79 -22.16 2.93
N ALA A 115 -16.48 -20.91 2.57
CA ALA A 115 -16.28 -20.50 1.18
C ALA A 115 -14.85 -20.72 0.68
N LEU A 116 -13.82 -20.35 1.46
CA LEU A 116 -12.42 -20.39 1.00
C LEU A 116 -11.97 -21.78 0.57
N PRO A 117 -12.30 -22.89 1.28
CA PRO A 117 -11.96 -24.23 0.81
C PRO A 117 -12.62 -24.62 -0.51
N SER A 118 -13.79 -24.06 -0.82
CA SER A 118 -14.46 -24.27 -2.12
C SER A 118 -13.72 -23.50 -3.22
N VAL A 119 -13.46 -22.21 -2.98
CA VAL A 119 -12.74 -21.34 -3.94
C VAL A 119 -11.33 -21.87 -4.24
N LEU A 120 -10.58 -22.30 -3.23
CA LEU A 120 -9.22 -22.84 -3.42
C LEU A 120 -9.18 -24.18 -4.16
N ARG A 121 -10.27 -24.97 -4.11
CA ARG A 121 -10.41 -26.18 -4.92
C ARG A 121 -10.80 -25.85 -6.35
N GLY A 122 -11.70 -24.89 -6.55
CA GLY A 122 -12.13 -24.37 -7.85
C GLY A 122 -11.26 -23.26 -8.41
N LEU A 123 -9.98 -23.16 -8.03
CA LEU A 123 -9.08 -22.07 -8.44
C LEU A 123 -8.96 -21.95 -9.97
N GLU A 124 -9.09 -23.07 -10.69
CA GLU A 124 -9.00 -23.11 -12.15
C GLU A 124 -10.20 -22.43 -12.84
N GLU A 125 -11.34 -22.34 -12.14
CA GLU A 125 -12.57 -21.68 -12.61
C GLU A 125 -12.51 -20.15 -12.47
N LEU A 126 -11.49 -19.61 -11.81
CA LEU A 126 -11.24 -18.17 -11.77
C LEU A 126 -10.51 -17.75 -13.04
N GLU A 127 -11.23 -17.13 -13.96
CA GLU A 127 -10.73 -16.75 -15.28
C GLU A 127 -10.12 -15.35 -15.28
N GLU A 128 -10.67 -14.45 -14.46
CA GLU A 128 -10.30 -13.04 -14.47
C GLU A 128 -9.18 -12.74 -13.47
N GLY A 129 -8.25 -11.85 -13.87
CA GLY A 129 -7.17 -11.43 -12.99
C GLY A 129 -7.68 -10.77 -11.71
N MET A 130 -8.85 -10.09 -11.77
CA MET A 130 -9.46 -9.45 -10.60
C MET A 130 -9.88 -10.46 -9.53
N GLU A 131 -10.45 -11.60 -9.93
CA GLU A 131 -10.91 -12.63 -8.99
C GLU A 131 -9.73 -13.20 -8.21
N LEU A 132 -8.64 -13.52 -8.91
CA LEU A 132 -7.42 -14.02 -8.31
C LEU A 132 -6.74 -12.98 -7.42
N ALA A 133 -6.78 -11.70 -7.81
CA ALA A 133 -6.25 -10.60 -7.01
C ALA A 133 -7.01 -10.40 -5.70
N ILE A 134 -8.35 -10.43 -5.75
CA ILE A 134 -9.22 -10.37 -4.58
C ILE A 134 -8.94 -11.57 -3.66
N LEU A 135 -8.97 -12.79 -4.21
CA LEU A 135 -8.71 -14.00 -3.42
C LEU A 135 -7.36 -13.92 -2.71
N TYR A 136 -6.29 -13.53 -3.42
CA TYR A 136 -4.97 -13.38 -2.82
C TYR A 136 -4.96 -12.34 -1.69
N THR A 137 -5.60 -11.19 -1.90
CA THR A 137 -5.71 -10.12 -0.90
C THR A 137 -6.45 -10.61 0.35
N ILE A 138 -7.53 -11.38 0.17
CA ILE A 138 -8.30 -11.97 1.28
C ILE A 138 -7.44 -12.96 2.06
N LEU A 139 -6.73 -13.88 1.39
CA LEU A 139 -5.83 -14.80 2.07
C LEU A 139 -4.77 -14.05 2.88
N ARG A 140 -4.13 -13.03 2.30
CA ARG A 140 -3.11 -12.24 3.00
C ARG A 140 -3.65 -11.50 4.22
N SER A 141 -4.89 -11.01 4.17
CA SER A 141 -5.54 -10.38 5.33
C SER A 141 -6.06 -11.37 6.38
N LYS A 142 -6.14 -12.67 6.05
CA LYS A 142 -6.62 -13.73 6.94
C LYS A 142 -5.60 -14.87 7.07
N PRO A 143 -4.57 -14.70 7.93
CA PRO A 143 -3.46 -15.65 8.08
C PRO A 143 -3.89 -17.10 8.40
N ALA A 144 -5.05 -17.29 9.04
CA ALA A 144 -5.58 -18.62 9.35
C ALA A 144 -5.85 -19.48 8.10
N TYR A 145 -6.14 -18.85 6.96
CA TYR A 145 -6.43 -19.54 5.69
C TYR A 145 -5.26 -19.45 4.68
N CYS A 146 -4.24 -18.64 4.99
CA CYS A 146 -3.08 -18.41 4.13
C CYS A 146 -1.95 -19.40 4.41
N SER A 147 -2.14 -20.67 4.04
CA SER A 147 -1.02 -21.60 4.01
C SER A 147 -0.03 -21.22 2.90
N PRO A 148 1.29 -21.47 3.06
CA PRO A 148 2.28 -21.20 2.02
C PRO A 148 1.95 -21.86 0.67
N ASP A 149 1.35 -23.05 0.71
CA ASP A 149 0.93 -23.78 -0.49
C ASP A 149 -0.27 -23.12 -1.17
N ALA A 150 -1.29 -22.69 -0.41
CA ALA A 150 -2.43 -21.96 -0.95
C ALA A 150 -2.00 -20.62 -1.54
N GLU A 151 -1.16 -19.88 -0.81
CA GLU A 151 -0.60 -18.60 -1.25
C GLU A 151 0.13 -18.74 -2.58
N ARG A 152 1.03 -19.73 -2.68
CA ARG A 152 1.78 -20.02 -3.90
C ARG A 152 0.88 -20.43 -5.06
N ARG A 153 -0.11 -21.31 -4.83
CA ARG A 153 -1.04 -21.75 -5.87
C ARG A 153 -1.82 -20.58 -6.47
N VAL A 154 -2.31 -19.66 -5.64
CA VAL A 154 -3.06 -18.49 -6.11
C VAL A 154 -2.15 -17.54 -6.90
N LEU A 155 -0.93 -17.27 -6.44
CA LEU A 155 0.03 -16.45 -7.18
C LEU A 155 0.42 -17.08 -8.52
N ASP A 156 0.72 -18.38 -8.54
CA ASP A 156 1.06 -19.09 -9.78
C ASP A 156 -0.11 -19.05 -10.77
N ALA A 157 -1.35 -19.18 -10.29
CA ALA A 157 -2.55 -19.05 -11.11
C ALA A 157 -2.74 -17.62 -11.67
N PHE A 158 -2.47 -16.59 -10.88
CA PHE A 158 -2.50 -15.19 -11.32
C PHE A 158 -1.42 -14.90 -12.36
N VAL A 159 -0.18 -15.36 -12.12
CA VAL A 159 0.95 -15.22 -13.05
C VAL A 159 0.66 -15.93 -14.38
N ALA A 160 0.09 -17.13 -14.34
CA ALA A 160 -0.28 -17.88 -15.53
C ALA A 160 -1.33 -17.13 -16.39
N ARG A 161 -2.18 -16.33 -15.74
CA ARG A 161 -3.24 -15.52 -16.37
C ARG A 161 -2.91 -14.03 -16.45
N ARG A 162 -1.64 -13.64 -16.33
CA ARG A 162 -1.23 -12.22 -16.27
C ARG A 162 -1.71 -11.35 -17.43
N GLU A 163 -2.00 -11.92 -18.60
CA GLU A 163 -2.55 -11.15 -19.73
C GLU A 163 -4.00 -10.68 -19.50
N HIS A 164 -4.74 -11.37 -18.62
CA HIS A 164 -6.08 -11.02 -18.16
C HIS A 164 -6.07 -10.10 -16.92
N SER A 165 -4.90 -9.67 -16.42
CA SER A 165 -4.82 -8.75 -15.28
C SER A 165 -4.88 -7.29 -15.74
N CYS A 166 -5.72 -6.46 -15.13
CA CYS A 166 -5.68 -5.01 -15.33
C CYS A 166 -4.71 -4.33 -14.34
N ALA A 167 -4.47 -3.03 -14.51
CA ALA A 167 -3.65 -2.21 -13.60
C ALA A 167 -4.07 -2.39 -12.13
N ARG A 168 -5.37 -2.23 -11.84
CA ARG A 168 -5.91 -2.40 -10.48
C ARG A 168 -5.66 -3.80 -9.89
N SER A 169 -6.01 -4.86 -10.61
CA SER A 169 -5.79 -6.24 -10.11
C SER A 169 -4.29 -6.53 -9.90
N THR A 170 -3.43 -5.99 -10.75
CA THR A 170 -1.98 -6.15 -10.62
C THR A 170 -1.48 -5.42 -9.37
N ALA A 171 -1.86 -4.16 -9.20
CA ALA A 171 -1.48 -3.37 -8.04
C ALA A 171 -1.97 -4.03 -6.74
N MET A 172 -3.22 -4.49 -6.67
CA MET A 172 -3.76 -5.21 -5.50
C MET A 172 -2.88 -6.39 -5.07
N VAL A 173 -2.44 -7.24 -6.02
CA VAL A 173 -1.54 -8.35 -5.70
C VAL A 173 -0.18 -7.86 -5.25
N PHE A 174 0.36 -6.80 -5.88
CA PHE A 174 1.63 -6.19 -5.46
C PHE A 174 1.57 -5.61 -4.05
N THR A 175 0.47 -4.96 -3.66
CA THR A 175 0.24 -4.48 -2.30
C THR A 175 0.19 -5.65 -1.32
N ALA A 176 -0.54 -6.71 -1.65
CA ALA A 176 -0.73 -7.86 -0.78
C ALA A 176 0.54 -8.73 -0.62
N VAL A 177 1.36 -8.85 -1.66
CA VAL A 177 2.60 -9.67 -1.67
C VAL A 177 3.79 -8.92 -1.04
N ALA A 178 3.69 -7.61 -0.81
CA ALA A 178 4.79 -6.81 -0.24
C ALA A 178 5.29 -7.33 1.12
N GLU A 179 4.44 -8.05 1.87
CA GLU A 179 4.75 -8.67 3.16
C GLU A 179 5.03 -10.18 3.05
N ALA A 180 5.06 -10.75 1.85
CA ALA A 180 5.37 -12.16 1.64
C ALA A 180 6.87 -12.45 1.82
N PRO A 181 7.26 -13.72 2.07
CA PRO A 181 8.67 -14.10 2.14
C PRO A 181 9.43 -13.69 0.87
N HIS A 182 10.68 -13.24 1.04
CA HIS A 182 11.47 -12.65 -0.04
C HIS A 182 11.56 -13.50 -1.32
N GLY A 183 11.68 -14.83 -1.18
CA GLY A 183 11.72 -15.73 -2.33
C GLY A 183 10.44 -15.73 -3.19
N MET A 184 9.28 -15.60 -2.54
CA MET A 184 7.98 -15.51 -3.22
C MET A 184 7.81 -14.15 -3.90
N LEU A 185 8.14 -13.07 -3.18
CA LEU A 185 8.12 -11.70 -3.70
C LEU A 185 8.97 -11.58 -4.98
N LEU A 186 10.20 -12.09 -4.92
CA LEU A 186 11.13 -12.07 -6.05
C LEU A 186 10.63 -12.91 -7.23
N HIS A 187 10.08 -14.10 -6.97
CA HIS A 187 9.50 -14.94 -8.00
C HIS A 187 8.37 -14.22 -8.73
N PHE A 188 7.42 -13.66 -7.98
CA PHE A 188 6.28 -12.94 -8.50
C PHE A 188 6.69 -11.69 -9.30
N ALA A 189 7.55 -10.84 -8.73
CA ALA A 189 8.04 -9.63 -9.39
C ALA A 189 8.74 -9.96 -10.72
N ARG A 190 9.51 -11.04 -10.78
CA ARG A 190 10.14 -11.47 -12.04
C ARG A 190 9.13 -11.94 -13.07
N ALA A 191 8.14 -12.72 -12.65
CA ALA A 191 7.14 -13.27 -13.56
C ALA A 191 6.18 -12.21 -14.11
N MET A 192 6.00 -11.12 -13.37
CA MET A 192 5.13 -9.98 -13.72
C MET A 192 5.85 -8.81 -14.40
N ALA A 193 7.18 -8.85 -14.53
CA ALA A 193 7.99 -7.75 -15.05
C ALA A 193 7.46 -7.16 -16.37
N GLN A 194 7.18 -8.00 -17.37
CA GLN A 194 6.68 -7.54 -18.66
C GLN A 194 5.28 -6.94 -18.57
N ARG A 195 4.38 -7.58 -17.78
CA ARG A 195 3.01 -7.10 -17.61
C ARG A 195 2.95 -5.77 -16.88
N VAL A 196 3.77 -5.60 -15.85
CA VAL A 196 3.88 -4.34 -15.09
C VAL A 196 4.37 -3.19 -15.99
N LEU A 197 5.37 -3.45 -16.83
CA LEU A 197 5.86 -2.43 -17.77
C LEU A 197 4.81 -2.11 -18.84
N PHE A 198 4.04 -3.10 -19.30
CA PHE A 198 2.93 -2.87 -20.21
C PHE A 198 1.84 -1.98 -19.59
N LEU A 199 1.50 -2.21 -18.32
CA LEU A 199 0.47 -1.47 -17.59
C LEU A 199 0.97 -0.15 -16.97
N SER A 200 2.24 0.23 -17.16
CA SER A 200 2.86 1.29 -16.35
C SER A 200 2.18 2.66 -16.45
N THR A 201 1.47 2.92 -17.56
CA THR A 201 0.72 4.16 -17.81
C THR A 201 -0.74 4.09 -17.37
N ASP A 202 -1.24 2.90 -17.08
CA ASP A 202 -2.65 2.65 -16.76
C ASP A 202 -2.90 2.64 -15.24
N PHE A 203 -1.82 2.54 -14.44
CA PHE A 203 -1.90 2.68 -13.00
C PHE A 203 -2.29 4.10 -12.61
N THR A 204 -3.17 4.20 -11.61
CA THR A 204 -3.25 5.41 -10.79
C THR A 204 -1.93 5.62 -10.04
N THR A 205 -1.70 6.82 -9.53
CA THR A 205 -0.47 7.14 -8.81
C THR A 205 -0.24 6.26 -7.58
N GLU A 206 -1.30 5.89 -6.85
CA GLU A 206 -1.21 5.01 -5.68
C GLU A 206 -0.86 3.57 -6.09
N GLU A 207 -1.57 3.03 -7.08
CA GLU A 207 -1.29 1.69 -7.64
C GLU A 207 0.13 1.59 -8.20
N PHE A 208 0.62 2.65 -8.86
CA PHE A 208 1.99 2.70 -9.36
C PHE A 208 3.00 2.64 -8.22
N MET A 209 2.77 3.37 -7.13
CA MET A 209 3.64 3.39 -5.96
C MET A 209 3.72 2.01 -5.29
N ASP A 210 2.58 1.33 -5.16
CA ASP A 210 2.49 -0.04 -4.63
C ASP A 210 3.34 -1.04 -5.43
N VAL A 211 3.34 -0.93 -6.74
CA VAL A 211 4.16 -1.76 -7.61
C VAL A 211 5.64 -1.35 -7.54
N PHE A 212 5.92 -0.05 -7.60
CA PHE A 212 7.28 0.50 -7.60
C PHE A 212 8.05 0.10 -6.34
N GLN A 213 7.44 0.21 -5.16
CA GLN A 213 8.09 -0.14 -3.90
C GLN A 213 8.56 -1.60 -3.86
N VAL A 214 7.77 -2.53 -4.43
CA VAL A 214 8.11 -3.95 -4.45
C VAL A 214 9.31 -4.22 -5.34
N TYR A 215 9.37 -3.60 -6.53
CA TYR A 215 10.53 -3.77 -7.42
C TYR A 215 11.79 -3.13 -6.86
N VAL A 216 11.67 -1.95 -6.25
CA VAL A 216 12.81 -1.28 -5.60
C VAL A 216 13.32 -2.08 -4.42
N ALA A 217 12.44 -2.60 -3.55
CA ALA A 217 12.81 -3.48 -2.45
C ALA A 217 13.49 -4.76 -2.96
N SER A 218 12.87 -5.44 -3.93
CA SER A 218 13.41 -6.68 -4.52
C SER A 218 14.78 -6.47 -5.16
N TYR A 219 14.96 -5.36 -5.90
CA TYR A 219 16.24 -5.01 -6.50
C TYR A 219 17.29 -4.69 -5.43
N THR A 220 16.91 -3.96 -4.39
CA THR A 220 17.82 -3.58 -3.30
C THR A 220 18.31 -4.81 -2.54
N SER A 221 17.42 -5.73 -2.17
CA SER A 221 17.79 -6.99 -1.52
C SER A 221 18.66 -7.86 -2.42
N MET A 222 18.35 -7.94 -3.72
CA MET A 222 19.17 -8.70 -4.68
C MET A 222 20.56 -8.09 -4.86
N LEU A 223 20.65 -6.75 -4.92
CA LEU A 223 21.92 -6.04 -4.98
C LEU A 223 22.76 -6.32 -3.73
N ALA A 224 22.13 -6.26 -2.55
CA ALA A 224 22.79 -6.54 -1.27
C ALA A 224 23.27 -8.00 -1.18
N LEU A 225 22.40 -8.96 -1.54
CA LEU A 225 22.74 -10.38 -1.60
C LEU A 225 23.93 -10.62 -2.53
N LYS A 226 23.87 -10.08 -3.75
CA LYS A 226 24.94 -10.19 -4.74
C LYS A 226 26.25 -9.64 -4.17
N GLU A 227 26.27 -8.43 -3.60
CA GLU A 227 27.53 -7.89 -3.05
C GLU A 227 28.07 -8.69 -1.84
N SER A 228 27.23 -9.47 -1.16
CA SER A 228 27.65 -10.38 -0.08
C SER A 228 28.25 -11.71 -0.56
N MET A 229 27.99 -12.10 -1.81
CA MET A 229 28.51 -13.35 -2.37
C MET A 229 29.97 -13.18 -2.81
N GLN A 230 30.82 -14.17 -2.49
CA GLN A 230 32.18 -14.21 -3.01
C GLN A 230 32.16 -14.80 -4.42
N PRO A 231 32.54 -14.04 -5.48
CA PRO A 231 32.48 -14.54 -6.84
C PRO A 231 33.55 -15.63 -7.05
N ALA A 232 33.13 -16.89 -7.12
CA ALA A 232 33.98 -18.00 -7.53
C ALA A 232 33.81 -18.29 -9.04
N PRO A 233 34.89 -18.56 -9.79
CA PRO A 233 34.78 -18.93 -11.20
C PRO A 233 33.95 -20.21 -11.37
N GLY A 234 32.88 -20.16 -12.15
CA GLY A 234 32.00 -21.31 -12.40
C GLY A 234 30.85 -21.47 -11.40
N ASP A 235 30.67 -20.55 -10.46
CA ASP A 235 29.54 -20.59 -9.53
C ASP A 235 28.22 -20.25 -10.25
N ALA A 236 27.35 -21.26 -10.37
CA ALA A 236 26.04 -21.14 -10.98
C ALA A 236 25.10 -20.23 -10.16
N GLU A 237 25.25 -20.17 -8.84
CA GLU A 237 24.44 -19.32 -7.97
C GLU A 237 24.79 -17.84 -8.19
N TRP A 238 26.08 -17.53 -8.30
CA TRP A 238 26.56 -16.19 -8.65
C TRP A 238 26.03 -15.72 -10.01
N GLN A 239 26.08 -16.59 -11.03
CA GLN A 239 25.56 -16.28 -12.36
C GLN A 239 24.05 -16.07 -12.34
N LEU A 240 23.32 -16.87 -11.57
CA LEU A 240 21.89 -16.71 -11.38
C LEU A 240 21.56 -15.38 -10.69
N ALA A 241 22.29 -15.02 -9.63
CA ALA A 241 22.12 -13.74 -8.94
C ALA A 241 22.39 -12.54 -9.88
N LEU A 242 23.43 -12.61 -10.72
CA LEU A 242 23.70 -11.60 -11.74
C LEU A 242 22.56 -11.44 -12.75
N GLN A 243 22.01 -12.55 -13.25
CA GLN A 243 20.88 -12.52 -14.19
C GLN A 243 19.62 -11.93 -13.53
N GLN A 244 19.40 -12.25 -12.26
CA GLN A 244 18.27 -11.74 -11.49
C GLN A 244 18.40 -10.24 -11.20
N GLU A 245 19.57 -9.78 -10.75
CA GLU A 245 19.88 -8.36 -10.55
C GLU A 245 19.68 -7.58 -11.85
N ALA A 246 20.21 -8.08 -12.97
CA ALA A 246 20.09 -7.40 -14.25
C ALA A 246 18.64 -7.32 -14.75
N ALA A 247 17.82 -8.34 -14.51
CA ALA A 247 16.40 -8.33 -14.86
C ALA A 247 15.62 -7.30 -14.04
N LEU A 248 15.81 -7.30 -12.71
CA LEU A 248 15.17 -6.34 -11.82
C LEU A 248 15.62 -4.91 -12.12
N LEU A 249 16.92 -4.70 -12.36
CA LEU A 249 17.48 -3.40 -12.70
C LEU A 249 16.79 -2.78 -13.91
N ARG A 250 16.56 -3.57 -14.97
CA ARG A 250 15.84 -3.09 -16.17
C ARG A 250 14.42 -2.63 -15.84
N THR A 251 13.69 -3.42 -15.04
CA THR A 251 12.32 -3.07 -14.65
C THR A 251 12.29 -1.83 -13.75
N VAL A 252 13.15 -1.76 -12.72
CA VAL A 252 13.24 -0.60 -11.82
C VAL A 252 13.67 0.65 -12.59
N ALA A 253 14.60 0.56 -13.53
CA ALA A 253 15.02 1.68 -14.36
C ALA A 253 13.85 2.22 -15.19
N ALA A 254 13.12 1.34 -15.88
CA ALA A 254 11.95 1.73 -16.67
C ALA A 254 10.82 2.33 -15.80
N LEU A 255 10.53 1.74 -14.63
CA LEU A 255 9.58 2.32 -13.70
C LEU A 255 10.07 3.66 -13.13
N SER A 256 11.37 3.82 -12.88
CA SER A 256 11.95 5.09 -12.42
C SER A 256 11.78 6.19 -13.48
N GLU A 257 11.89 5.86 -14.76
CA GLU A 257 11.58 6.80 -15.85
C GLU A 257 10.11 7.20 -15.84
N GLN A 258 9.19 6.25 -15.67
CA GLN A 258 7.75 6.54 -15.55
C GLN A 258 7.44 7.42 -14.32
N LEU A 259 8.05 7.12 -13.18
CA LEU A 259 7.91 7.94 -11.97
C LEU A 259 8.42 9.37 -12.20
N MET A 260 9.52 9.53 -12.93
CA MET A 260 10.03 10.87 -13.26
C MET A 260 9.04 11.64 -14.14
N LEU A 261 8.45 11.00 -15.15
CA LEU A 261 7.42 11.60 -15.98
C LEU A 261 6.19 12.02 -15.15
N LEU A 262 5.77 11.20 -14.19
CA LEU A 262 4.72 11.55 -13.23
C LEU A 262 5.12 12.74 -12.34
N LEU A 263 6.38 12.81 -11.89
CA LEU A 263 6.85 13.93 -11.07
C LEU A 263 6.93 15.24 -11.84
N GLU A 264 7.33 15.20 -13.11
CA GLU A 264 7.46 16.37 -13.99
C GLU A 264 6.12 16.85 -14.55
N SER A 265 5.15 15.95 -14.67
CA SER A 265 3.82 16.30 -15.15
C SER A 265 3.12 17.30 -14.21
N ALA A 266 2.72 18.44 -14.77
CA ALA A 266 1.98 19.47 -14.04
C ALA A 266 0.56 19.02 -13.63
N SER A 267 0.01 17.98 -14.27
CA SER A 267 -1.31 17.41 -13.95
C SER A 267 -1.25 16.26 -12.94
N ALA A 268 -0.08 15.66 -12.73
CA ALA A 268 0.13 14.61 -11.74
C ALA A 268 0.43 15.26 -10.38
N TYR A 269 -0.65 15.66 -9.69
CA TYR A 269 -0.56 16.07 -8.30
C TYR A 269 -0.30 14.83 -7.44
N LEU A 270 0.95 14.61 -7.07
CA LEU A 270 1.25 13.76 -5.91
C LEU A 270 0.66 14.43 -4.68
N SER A 271 -0.21 13.70 -3.99
CA SER A 271 -0.70 14.10 -2.69
C SER A 271 0.45 14.12 -1.66
N ARG A 272 0.29 14.86 -0.56
CA ARG A 272 1.28 14.89 0.53
C ARG A 272 1.59 13.49 1.10
N PRO A 273 0.59 12.60 1.32
CA PRO A 273 0.85 11.21 1.70
C PRO A 273 1.77 10.49 0.71
N GLN A 274 1.51 10.59 -0.59
CA GLN A 274 2.33 9.94 -1.63
C GLN A 274 3.75 10.48 -1.69
N LEU A 275 3.96 11.79 -1.45
CA LEU A 275 5.30 12.36 -1.33
C LEU A 275 6.07 11.76 -0.14
N MET A 276 5.41 11.61 1.01
CA MET A 276 6.03 11.00 2.19
C MET A 276 6.30 9.51 1.98
N GLU A 277 5.37 8.80 1.35
CA GLU A 277 5.52 7.39 0.99
C GLU A 277 6.74 7.17 0.08
N LEU A 278 6.91 8.00 -0.96
CA LEU A 278 8.06 7.91 -1.84
C LEU A 278 9.39 8.19 -1.11
N LEU A 279 9.41 9.12 -0.15
CA LEU A 279 10.59 9.29 0.73
C LEU A 279 10.85 8.01 1.54
N GLN A 280 9.81 7.39 2.09
CA GLN A 280 9.93 6.17 2.89
C GLN A 280 10.43 4.97 2.08
N VAL A 281 10.03 4.85 0.81
CA VAL A 281 10.59 3.82 -0.09
C VAL A 281 12.12 3.92 -0.13
N TYR A 282 12.68 5.11 -0.32
CA TYR A 282 14.12 5.28 -0.36
C TYR A 282 14.79 5.20 1.01
N VAL A 283 14.11 5.58 2.10
CA VAL A 283 14.60 5.35 3.47
C VAL A 283 14.82 3.87 3.69
N ARG A 284 13.83 3.04 3.35
CA ARG A 284 13.92 1.58 3.44
C ARG A 284 15.05 1.02 2.58
N VAL A 285 15.24 1.55 1.37
CA VAL A 285 16.41 1.20 0.53
C VAL A 285 17.72 1.46 1.25
N ALA A 286 17.89 2.65 1.85
CA ALA A 286 19.12 3.00 2.55
C ALA A 286 19.35 2.15 3.80
N GLU A 287 18.28 1.78 4.52
CA GLU A 287 18.31 0.87 5.66
C GLU A 287 18.69 -0.55 5.23
N ASP A 288 18.04 -1.09 4.20
CA ASP A 288 18.29 -2.44 3.67
C ASP A 288 19.74 -2.59 3.17
N LEU A 289 20.26 -1.57 2.48
CA LEU A 289 21.68 -1.53 2.05
C LEU A 289 22.64 -1.40 3.24
N GLY A 290 22.20 -0.78 4.33
CA GLY A 290 22.97 -0.58 5.56
C GLY A 290 22.93 -1.75 6.53
N ALA A 291 22.04 -2.73 6.32
CA ALA A 291 21.88 -3.91 7.17
C ALA A 291 22.87 -5.05 6.82
N LEU A 292 23.67 -4.89 5.76
CA LEU A 292 24.70 -5.86 5.43
C LEU A 292 25.80 -5.89 6.50
N PRO A 293 26.23 -7.09 6.95
CA PRO A 293 27.32 -7.21 7.90
C PRO A 293 28.59 -6.60 7.28
N ALA A 294 29.12 -5.54 7.90
CA ALA A 294 30.39 -4.97 7.50
C ALA A 294 31.49 -6.03 7.64
N ALA A 295 32.38 -6.10 6.67
CA ALA A 295 33.53 -7.02 6.70
C ALA A 295 34.46 -6.75 7.90
N SER A 296 34.35 -5.58 8.53
CA SER A 296 35.10 -5.17 9.72
C SER A 296 34.14 -4.68 10.81
N PRO A 297 34.28 -5.13 12.06
CA PRO A 297 33.46 -4.65 13.17
C PRO A 297 33.83 -3.21 13.54
N GLY A 298 32.85 -2.31 13.53
CA GLY A 298 33.00 -0.94 14.04
C GLY A 298 32.03 0.06 13.40
N PRO A 299 31.55 1.07 14.16
CA PRO A 299 30.54 2.02 13.68
C PRO A 299 31.02 2.87 12.49
N GLU A 300 32.32 3.14 12.38
CA GLU A 300 32.89 3.85 11.23
C GLU A 300 32.93 2.99 9.96
N ALA A 301 33.20 1.69 10.10
CA ALA A 301 33.23 0.74 8.99
C ALA A 301 31.82 0.48 8.44
N GLU A 302 30.82 0.33 9.32
CA GLU A 302 29.41 0.22 8.95
C GLU A 302 28.92 1.47 8.20
N ARG A 303 29.33 2.66 8.65
CA ARG A 303 28.98 3.91 7.98
C ARG A 303 29.61 4.01 6.59
N ALA A 304 30.88 3.64 6.45
CA ALA A 304 31.58 3.65 5.16
C ALA A 304 30.98 2.62 4.19
N GLU A 305 30.58 1.44 4.69
CA GLU A 305 29.95 0.39 3.90
C GLU A 305 28.57 0.81 3.40
N ARG A 306 27.75 1.39 4.29
CA ARG A 306 26.46 1.96 3.92
C ARG A 306 26.61 3.01 2.83
N GLU A 307 27.60 3.90 2.96
CA GLU A 307 27.86 4.93 1.96
C GLU A 307 28.31 4.33 0.61
N ARG A 308 29.16 3.28 0.64
CA ARG A 308 29.58 2.55 -0.57
C ARG A 308 28.39 1.93 -1.28
N MET A 309 27.54 1.19 -0.56
CA MET A 309 26.36 0.53 -1.11
C MET A 309 25.34 1.53 -1.65
N THR A 310 25.13 2.62 -0.93
CA THR A 310 24.28 3.74 -1.36
C THR A 310 24.79 4.37 -2.66
N ARG A 311 26.11 4.61 -2.78
CA ARG A 311 26.72 5.11 -4.01
C ARG A 311 26.55 4.12 -5.15
N LEU A 312 26.76 2.83 -4.91
CA LEU A 312 26.57 1.78 -5.90
C LEU A 312 25.12 1.76 -6.43
N PHE A 313 24.13 1.81 -5.54
CA PHE A 313 22.72 1.91 -5.90
C PHE A 313 22.46 3.12 -6.81
N LEU A 314 22.94 4.30 -6.42
CA LEU A 314 22.80 5.53 -7.21
C LEU A 314 23.54 5.49 -8.56
N THR A 315 24.63 4.74 -8.66
CA THR A 315 25.36 4.53 -9.92
C THR A 315 24.58 3.61 -10.85
N LYS A 316 23.92 2.59 -10.31
CA LYS A 316 23.10 1.65 -11.08
C LYS A 316 21.76 2.26 -11.51
N LEU A 317 21.17 3.12 -10.67
CA LEU A 317 19.90 3.81 -10.92
C LEU A 317 20.08 5.33 -10.88
N PRO A 318 20.66 5.93 -11.95
CA PRO A 318 20.97 7.36 -11.95
C PRO A 318 19.71 8.25 -11.84
N GLN A 319 18.56 7.79 -12.34
CA GLN A 319 17.26 8.46 -12.26
C GLN A 319 16.84 8.75 -10.82
N THR A 320 17.28 7.94 -9.84
CA THR A 320 16.97 8.16 -8.42
C THR A 320 17.36 9.56 -7.94
N ARG A 321 18.49 10.10 -8.43
CA ARG A 321 18.91 11.47 -8.05
C ARG A 321 17.94 12.53 -8.58
N ALA A 322 17.44 12.35 -9.80
CA ALA A 322 16.47 13.26 -10.40
C ALA A 322 15.13 13.18 -9.67
N ILE A 323 14.65 11.96 -9.42
CA ILE A 323 13.43 11.68 -8.65
C ILE A 323 13.50 12.37 -7.28
N MET A 324 14.56 12.14 -6.51
CA MET A 324 14.67 12.69 -5.16
C MET A 324 14.85 14.20 -5.13
N ARG A 325 15.46 14.79 -6.16
CA ARG A 325 15.47 16.25 -6.33
C ARG A 325 14.07 16.79 -6.60
N ALA A 326 13.29 16.15 -7.46
CA ALA A 326 11.92 16.55 -7.76
C ALA A 326 11.01 16.40 -6.52
N VAL A 327 11.13 15.28 -5.79
CA VAL A 327 10.42 15.05 -4.52
C VAL A 327 10.80 16.11 -3.48
N SER A 328 12.10 16.39 -3.32
CA SER A 328 12.57 17.44 -2.39
C SER A 328 12.01 18.81 -2.78
N ALA A 329 11.98 19.15 -4.07
CA ALA A 329 11.43 20.41 -4.56
C ALA A 329 9.93 20.52 -4.26
N LYS A 330 9.15 19.46 -4.49
CA LYS A 330 7.71 19.42 -4.15
C LYS A 330 7.48 19.49 -2.62
N CYS A 331 8.33 18.84 -1.83
CA CYS A 331 8.29 18.96 -0.37
C CYS A 331 8.51 20.41 0.05
N ILE A 332 9.52 21.10 -0.53
CA ILE A 332 9.80 22.52 -0.26
C ILE A 332 8.58 23.40 -0.54
N THR A 333 7.88 23.17 -1.65
CA THR A 333 6.70 23.97 -2.01
C THR A 333 5.51 23.71 -1.08
N GLU A 334 5.38 22.49 -0.56
CA GLU A 334 4.27 22.07 0.33
C GLU A 334 4.57 22.27 1.83
N LEU A 335 5.80 22.68 2.19
CA LEU A 335 6.23 22.88 3.58
C LEU A 335 5.23 23.62 4.47
N PRO A 336 4.56 24.71 4.04
CA PRO A 336 3.59 25.42 4.88
C PRO A 336 2.31 24.62 5.17
N ARG A 337 2.02 23.58 4.37
CA ARG A 337 0.80 22.77 4.45
C ARG A 337 1.03 21.41 5.11
N LEU A 338 2.28 20.91 5.17
CA LEU A 338 2.61 19.66 5.84
C LEU A 338 2.16 19.67 7.31
N SER A 339 1.62 18.58 7.83
CA SER A 339 1.34 18.39 9.26
C SER A 339 2.64 18.27 10.06
N LEU A 340 2.57 18.34 11.40
CA LEU A 340 3.73 18.09 12.25
C LEU A 340 4.32 16.70 11.97
N LYS A 341 3.47 15.67 11.87
CA LYS A 341 3.89 14.31 11.54
C LYS A 341 4.69 14.28 10.23
N GLU A 342 4.17 14.88 9.16
CA GLU A 342 4.84 14.93 7.84
C GLU A 342 6.18 15.70 7.90
N LEU A 343 6.27 16.79 8.68
CA LEU A 343 7.53 17.52 8.88
C LEU A 343 8.58 16.65 9.60
N LEU A 344 8.18 15.91 10.65
CA LEU A 344 9.08 15.00 11.36
C LEU A 344 9.48 13.82 10.46
N THR A 345 8.56 13.26 9.67
CA THR A 345 8.85 12.22 8.67
C THR A 345 9.88 12.69 7.65
N LEU A 346 9.79 13.93 7.16
CA LEU A 346 10.78 14.51 6.25
C LEU A 346 12.17 14.64 6.91
N LEU A 347 12.21 15.04 8.18
CA LEU A 347 13.48 15.14 8.92
C LEU A 347 14.08 13.76 9.20
N GLN A 348 13.27 12.77 9.55
CA GLN A 348 13.71 11.38 9.68
C GLN A 348 14.28 10.85 8.37
N ALA A 349 13.57 11.08 7.26
CA ALA A 349 14.03 10.65 5.96
C ALA A 349 15.37 11.31 5.59
N ALA A 350 15.52 12.61 5.87
CA ALA A 350 16.77 13.32 5.65
C ALA A 350 17.93 12.81 6.53
N ASP A 351 17.63 12.34 7.74
CA ASP A 351 18.61 11.75 8.65
C ASP A 351 19.23 10.46 8.08
N VAL A 352 18.36 9.57 7.56
CA VAL A 352 18.77 8.28 7.00
C VAL A 352 19.41 8.45 5.61
N LEU A 353 18.74 9.20 4.73
CA LEU A 353 19.15 9.36 3.35
C LEU A 353 20.34 10.31 3.19
N GLY A 354 20.46 11.27 4.09
CA GLY A 354 21.46 12.32 4.01
C GLY A 354 21.33 13.21 2.76
N PRO A 355 22.36 14.03 2.49
CA PRO A 355 22.33 15.03 1.43
C PRO A 355 22.43 14.45 0.02
N ALA A 356 22.71 13.15 -0.12
CA ALA A 356 22.80 12.49 -1.42
C ALA A 356 21.43 12.35 -2.10
N PHE A 357 20.34 12.29 -1.31
CA PHE A 357 18.98 12.17 -1.82
C PHE A 357 18.12 13.38 -1.44
N VAL A 358 18.20 13.87 -0.19
CA VAL A 358 17.34 14.96 0.27
C VAL A 358 18.07 16.30 0.18
N GLN A 359 17.42 17.30 -0.43
CA GLN A 359 18.00 18.64 -0.52
C GLN A 359 18.03 19.32 0.86
N ASP A 360 19.18 19.94 1.21
CA ASP A 360 19.32 20.72 2.46
C ASP A 360 18.26 21.81 2.61
N ALA A 361 17.79 22.38 1.50
CA ALA A 361 16.73 23.39 1.50
C ALA A 361 15.39 22.83 2.03
N ALA A 362 15.08 21.56 1.78
CA ALA A 362 13.90 20.89 2.32
C ALA A 362 14.01 20.72 3.83
N VAL A 363 15.18 20.26 4.32
CA VAL A 363 15.47 20.10 5.75
C VAL A 363 15.43 21.45 6.48
N GLY A 364 16.16 22.45 5.96
CA GLY A 364 16.18 23.79 6.55
C GLY A 364 14.82 24.49 6.48
N GLY A 365 14.01 24.19 5.46
CA GLY A 365 12.63 24.64 5.38
C GLY A 365 11.73 23.98 6.44
N ALA A 366 11.86 22.66 6.66
CA ALA A 366 11.11 21.95 7.68
C ALA A 366 11.43 22.45 9.10
N LEU A 367 12.72 22.64 9.43
CA LEU A 367 13.14 23.21 10.71
C LEU A 367 12.61 24.64 10.92
N ARG A 368 12.57 25.45 9.86
CA ARG A 368 11.96 26.79 9.90
C ARG A 368 10.45 26.71 10.14
N GLU A 369 9.74 25.77 9.53
CA GLU A 369 8.31 25.59 9.78
C GLU A 369 8.01 25.14 11.21
N LEU A 370 8.81 24.22 11.78
CA LEU A 370 8.69 23.83 13.20
C LEU A 370 8.89 25.03 14.14
N THR A 371 9.78 25.95 13.76
CA THR A 371 10.03 27.20 14.51
C THR A 371 8.86 28.19 14.34
N ARG A 372 8.38 28.38 13.12
CA ARG A 372 7.38 29.40 12.77
C ARG A 372 5.98 29.08 13.29
N ARG A 373 5.57 27.81 13.23
CA ARG A 373 4.20 27.40 13.55
C ARG A 373 3.96 27.45 15.05
N GLN A 374 2.87 28.09 15.46
CA GLN A 374 2.36 28.01 16.83
C GLN A 374 1.70 26.64 17.01
N MET A 375 2.50 25.64 17.40
CA MET A 375 2.00 24.29 17.68
C MET A 375 1.52 24.24 19.13
N GLN A 376 0.24 24.00 19.34
CA GLN A 376 -0.33 23.70 20.66
C GLN A 376 -0.07 22.22 20.94
N LEU A 377 1.08 21.92 21.56
CA LEU A 377 1.48 20.57 21.94
C LEU A 377 1.37 20.40 23.45
N GLY A 378 0.87 19.24 23.89
CA GLY A 378 0.93 18.88 25.31
C GLY A 378 2.36 18.60 25.80
N SER A 379 2.58 18.55 27.11
CA SER A 379 3.90 18.25 27.71
C SER A 379 4.55 16.99 27.15
N GLN A 380 3.78 15.90 27.08
CA GLN A 380 4.23 14.61 26.57
C GLN A 380 4.57 14.66 25.08
N GLU A 381 3.84 15.45 24.29
CA GLU A 381 4.13 15.59 22.86
C GLU A 381 5.39 16.41 22.62
N VAL A 382 5.60 17.48 23.39
CA VAL A 382 6.86 18.26 23.36
C VAL A 382 8.04 17.36 23.71
N GLU A 383 7.94 16.53 24.75
CA GLU A 383 9.00 15.60 25.13
C GLU A 383 9.28 14.57 24.03
N ARG A 384 8.25 13.98 23.43
CA ARG A 384 8.38 13.05 22.30
C ARG A 384 9.06 13.69 21.10
N VAL A 385 8.62 14.89 20.70
CA VAL A 385 9.18 15.62 19.57
C VAL A 385 10.63 16.01 19.85
N SER A 386 10.94 16.49 21.04
CA SER A 386 12.31 16.87 21.43
C SER A 386 13.24 15.67 21.45
N THR A 387 12.80 14.55 22.01
CA THR A 387 13.56 13.29 22.03
C THR A 387 13.83 12.80 20.61
N PHE A 388 12.82 12.85 19.74
CA PHE A 388 12.96 12.51 18.33
C PHE A 388 13.96 13.44 17.61
N LEU A 389 13.87 14.76 17.79
CA LEU A 389 14.78 15.69 17.13
C LEU A 389 16.23 15.51 17.59
N LEU A 390 16.45 15.17 18.87
CA LEU A 390 17.77 14.87 19.42
C LEU A 390 18.33 13.53 18.93
N SER A 391 17.48 12.60 18.47
CA SER A 391 17.94 11.33 17.92
C SER A 391 18.45 11.42 16.47
N LEU A 392 18.26 12.56 15.78
CA LEU A 392 18.66 12.75 14.38
C LEU A 392 20.16 13.05 14.25
N GLN A 393 20.96 11.99 14.10
CA GLN A 393 22.44 12.04 14.08
C GLN A 393 23.06 12.12 12.66
N GLY A 394 22.29 11.81 11.62
CA GLY A 394 22.67 11.85 10.21
C GLY A 394 22.54 13.23 9.54
N LEU A 395 21.88 14.19 10.20
CA LEU A 395 21.77 15.57 9.72
C LEU A 395 23.13 16.31 9.72
N ARG A 396 23.26 17.35 8.88
CA ARG A 396 24.48 18.18 8.83
C ARG A 396 24.66 18.96 10.14
N SER A 397 25.91 19.26 10.50
CA SER A 397 26.23 19.99 11.73
C SER A 397 25.54 21.36 11.88
N GLY A 398 25.22 22.05 10.78
CA GLY A 398 24.44 23.28 10.80
C GLY A 398 22.94 23.05 11.10
N GLN A 399 22.37 21.95 10.61
CA GLN A 399 20.98 21.56 10.88
C GLN A 399 20.84 21.08 12.34
N GLN A 400 21.80 20.30 12.83
CA GLN A 400 21.85 19.87 14.24
C GLN A 400 21.99 21.07 15.19
N ARG A 401 22.86 22.05 14.87
CA ARG A 401 22.93 23.32 15.62
C ARG A 401 21.59 24.05 15.62
N THR A 402 20.92 24.14 14.47
CA THR A 402 19.59 24.77 14.37
C THR A 402 18.56 24.08 15.28
N ILE A 403 18.57 22.74 15.33
CA ILE A 403 17.72 21.98 16.24
C ILE A 403 17.99 22.37 17.70
N ASN A 404 19.25 22.29 18.12
CA ASN A 404 19.66 22.48 19.51
C ASN A 404 19.51 23.92 20.00
N GLU A 405 19.84 24.90 19.16
CA GLU A 405 19.94 26.31 19.56
C GLU A 405 18.66 27.10 19.26
N THR A 406 17.82 26.63 18.33
CA THR A 406 16.63 27.38 17.89
C THR A 406 15.33 26.61 18.07
N VAL A 407 15.24 25.39 17.52
CA VAL A 407 13.97 24.65 17.49
C VAL A 407 13.58 24.16 18.90
N LEU A 408 14.47 23.43 19.58
CA LEU A 408 14.19 22.89 20.92
C LEU A 408 13.88 24.00 21.94
N PRO A 409 14.66 25.10 22.05
CA PRO A 409 14.34 26.17 22.98
C PRO A 409 12.97 26.82 22.73
N GLN A 410 12.53 26.91 21.47
CA GLN A 410 11.19 27.44 21.17
C GLN A 410 10.07 26.47 21.51
N LEU A 411 10.26 25.16 21.30
CA LEU A 411 9.30 24.15 21.73
C LEU A 411 9.10 24.18 23.25
N TYR A 412 10.19 24.27 24.03
CA TYR A 412 10.12 24.36 25.49
C TYR A 412 9.53 25.68 25.99
N LYS A 413 9.90 26.83 25.39
CA LYS A 413 9.35 28.15 25.79
C LYS A 413 7.84 28.24 25.66
N ARG A 414 7.27 27.58 24.64
CA ARG A 414 5.82 27.56 24.38
C ARG A 414 5.05 26.62 25.30
N PHE A 415 5.74 25.74 26.02
CA PHE A 415 5.18 24.90 27.07
C PHE A 415 5.20 25.60 28.44
N SER A 416 6.21 26.43 28.69
CA SER A 416 6.36 27.18 29.95
C SER A 416 5.51 28.46 30.05
N ALA A 417 4.76 28.79 29.00
CA ALA A 417 3.85 29.93 28.91
C ALA A 417 2.42 29.41 28.74
#